data_AF-A0A5N9CCG9-F1
#
_entry.id   AF-A0A5N9CCG9-F1
#
_cell.length_a   1.000
_cell.length_b   1.000
_cell.length_c   1.000
_cell.angle_alpha   90.00
_cell.angle_beta   90.00
_cell.angle_gamma   90.00
#
_symmetry.space_group_name_H-M   'P 1'
#
loop_
_entity.id
_entity.type
_entity.pdbx_description
1 polymer ?
#
loop_
_entity_poly.entity_id
_entity_poly.type
_entity_poly.pdbx_seq_one_letter_code
_entity_poly.pdbx_strand_id
1 'polypeptide(L)'
;VLLTNISFFSICEHHLLPFIGKAHIGYIPQGKVVGVSKLARVVDILAKRPQIQERLTSQIADTINTSLGALAVFVVISAEHMCMTLRGVEKSGASLTTFSERGDSDGVDKLRMAIYSEYPNELENMNE
;
A
#
# COMPACT_ATOMS: atom_id res chain seq x y z
N VAL A 1 14.13 -5.68 -1.90
CA VAL A 1 13.20 -6.23 -2.92
C VAL A 1 12.05 -5.27 -3.08
N LEU A 2 11.66 -4.96 -4.31
CA LEU A 2 10.56 -4.04 -4.62
C LEU A 2 9.58 -4.74 -5.58
N LEU A 3 8.28 -4.64 -5.30
CA LEU A 3 7.19 -4.98 -6.20
C LEU A 3 6.22 -3.81 -6.23
N THR A 4 6.11 -3.18 -7.38
CA THR A 4 5.41 -1.92 -7.58
C THR A 4 4.25 -2.09 -8.56
N ASN A 5 3.34 -1.12 -8.58
CA ASN A 5 2.21 -1.06 -9.52
C ASN A 5 1.25 -2.26 -9.41
N ILE A 6 1.01 -2.74 -8.18
CA ILE A 6 0.06 -3.81 -7.91
C ILE A 6 -1.35 -3.23 -7.90
N SER A 7 -2.12 -3.42 -8.98
CA SER A 7 -3.51 -2.99 -9.01
C SER A 7 -4.36 -3.75 -7.99
N PHE A 8 -5.23 -3.04 -7.28
CA PHE A 8 -6.20 -3.65 -6.38
C PHE A 8 -7.50 -2.82 -6.37
N PHE A 9 -8.57 -3.45 -5.88
CA PHE A 9 -9.75 -2.74 -5.44
C PHE A 9 -10.18 -3.29 -4.08
N SER A 10 -10.89 -2.48 -3.33
CA SER A 10 -11.50 -2.85 -2.07
C SER A 10 -12.83 -2.12 -1.91
N ILE A 11 -13.51 -2.34 -0.80
CA ILE A 11 -14.81 -1.73 -0.49
C ILE A 11 -14.61 -0.85 0.74
N CYS A 12 -14.94 0.44 0.66
CA CYS A 12 -14.90 1.34 1.82
C CYS A 12 -15.94 0.90 2.85
N GLU A 13 -15.54 0.61 4.09
CA GLU A 13 -16.45 0.05 5.09
C GLU A 13 -17.57 1.01 5.51
N HIS A 14 -17.38 2.32 5.34
CA HIS A 14 -18.36 3.35 5.70
C HIS A 14 -19.57 3.40 4.76
N HIS A 15 -19.36 3.10 3.48
CA HIS A 15 -20.35 3.37 2.43
C HIS A 15 -20.59 2.18 1.50
N LEU A 16 -19.82 1.09 1.68
CA LEU A 16 -19.84 -0.09 0.83
C LEU A 16 -19.65 0.23 -0.66
N LEU A 17 -18.93 1.32 -0.93
CA LEU A 17 -18.54 1.73 -2.28
C LEU A 17 -17.07 1.39 -2.54
N PRO A 18 -16.69 1.08 -3.78
CA PRO A 18 -15.31 0.70 -4.08
C PRO A 18 -14.30 1.81 -3.80
N PHE A 19 -13.08 1.43 -3.48
CA PHE A 19 -11.90 2.25 -3.74
C PHE A 19 -10.90 1.42 -4.55
N ILE A 20 -10.31 2.04 -5.57
CA ILE A 20 -9.52 1.37 -6.61
C ILE A 20 -8.18 2.07 -6.67
N GLY A 21 -7.10 1.30 -6.67
CA GLY A 21 -5.77 1.89 -6.53
C GLY A 21 -4.63 0.96 -6.89
N LYS A 22 -3.44 1.40 -6.53
CA LYS A 22 -2.18 0.69 -6.70
C LYS A 22 -1.47 0.58 -5.35
N ALA A 23 -0.84 -0.58 -5.14
CA ALA A 23 0.02 -0.82 -4.01
C ALA A 23 1.47 -1.02 -4.50
N HIS A 24 2.40 -0.49 -3.71
CA HIS A 24 3.83 -0.62 -3.89
C HIS A 24 4.41 -1.18 -2.60
N ILE A 25 5.22 -2.23 -2.72
CA ILE A 25 5.73 -3.00 -1.59
C ILE A 25 7.25 -3.11 -1.72
N GLY A 26 7.94 -2.68 -0.68
CA GLY A 26 9.35 -2.89 -0.46
C GLY A 26 9.61 -3.71 0.79
N TYR A 27 10.58 -4.63 0.73
CA TYR A 27 11.14 -5.25 1.94
C TYR A 27 12.61 -5.61 1.78
N ILE A 28 13.34 -5.64 2.91
CA ILE A 28 14.73 -6.10 2.99
C ILE A 28 14.73 -7.49 3.64
N PRO A 29 15.12 -8.56 2.92
CA PRO A 29 15.12 -9.91 3.44
C PRO A 29 16.16 -10.09 4.54
N GLN A 30 15.82 -10.86 5.58
CA GLN A 30 16.74 -11.31 6.61
C GLN A 30 16.67 -12.85 6.68
N GLY A 31 17.36 -13.50 5.74
CA GLY A 31 17.40 -14.97 5.64
C GLY A 31 16.20 -15.63 4.96
N LYS A 32 15.08 -14.92 4.76
CA LYS A 32 13.89 -15.42 4.03
C LYS A 32 13.54 -14.54 2.83
N VAL A 33 13.23 -15.19 1.71
CA VAL A 33 12.72 -14.56 0.48
C VAL A 33 11.44 -15.26 0.07
N VAL A 34 10.47 -14.50 -0.45
CA VAL A 34 9.20 -15.03 -0.93
C VAL A 34 9.07 -14.84 -2.43
N GLY A 35 8.35 -15.75 -3.09
CA GLY A 35 8.00 -15.57 -4.50
C GLY A 35 7.16 -14.30 -4.70
N VAL A 36 7.46 -13.54 -5.75
CA VAL A 36 6.83 -12.25 -6.08
C VAL A 36 5.29 -12.35 -6.10
N SER A 37 4.76 -13.44 -6.65
CA SER A 37 3.31 -13.68 -6.72
C SER A 37 2.62 -13.87 -5.36
N LYS A 38 3.36 -14.03 -4.25
CA LYS A 38 2.78 -14.07 -2.90
C LYS A 38 2.58 -12.68 -2.32
N LEU A 39 3.44 -11.72 -2.65
CA LEU A 39 3.25 -10.32 -2.24
C LEU A 39 1.97 -9.74 -2.84
N ALA A 40 1.75 -9.95 -4.15
CA ALA A 40 0.51 -9.55 -4.80
C ALA A 40 -0.72 -10.22 -4.16
N ARG A 41 -0.63 -11.52 -3.81
CA ARG A 41 -1.72 -12.23 -3.13
C ARG A 41 -2.03 -11.68 -1.74
N VAL A 42 -1.03 -11.19 -0.99
CA VAL A 42 -1.28 -10.54 0.31
C VAL A 42 -2.16 -9.31 0.12
N VAL A 43 -1.86 -8.48 -0.88
CA VAL A 43 -2.70 -7.32 -1.23
C VAL A 43 -4.12 -7.76 -1.57
N ASP A 44 -4.29 -8.72 -2.50
CA ASP A 44 -5.61 -9.19 -2.93
C ASP A 44 -6.45 -9.76 -1.78
N ILE A 45 -5.84 -10.58 -0.92
CA ILE A 45 -6.55 -11.23 0.19
C ILE A 45 -7.02 -10.17 1.18
N LEU A 46 -6.17 -9.20 1.52
CA LEU A 46 -6.49 -8.18 2.52
C LEU A 46 -7.44 -7.11 1.96
N ALA A 47 -7.41 -6.85 0.65
CA ALA A 47 -8.27 -5.87 -0.01
C ALA A 47 -9.69 -6.39 -0.26
N LYS A 48 -9.92 -7.70 -0.37
CA LYS A 48 -11.23 -8.31 -0.69
C LYS A 48 -12.20 -8.37 0.51
N ARG A 49 -12.39 -7.25 1.21
CA ARG A 49 -13.36 -7.06 2.31
C ARG A 49 -13.65 -5.57 2.52
N PRO A 50 -14.71 -5.20 3.27
CA PRO A 50 -14.86 -3.84 3.78
C PRO A 50 -13.60 -3.40 4.52
N GLN A 51 -13.07 -2.23 4.16
CA GLN A 51 -11.79 -1.71 4.63
C GLN A 51 -11.82 -0.20 4.87
N ILE A 52 -10.84 0.21 5.67
CA ILE A 52 -10.26 1.55 5.72
C ILE A 52 -8.88 1.45 5.06
N GLN A 53 -8.49 2.40 4.19
CA GLN A 53 -7.25 2.28 3.41
C GLN A 53 -6.01 2.24 4.31
N GLU A 54 -5.97 3.07 5.35
CA GLU A 54 -4.93 3.13 6.37
C GLU A 54 -4.72 1.77 7.04
N ARG A 55 -5.85 1.09 7.36
CA ARG A 55 -5.83 -0.26 7.93
C ARG A 55 -5.31 -1.28 6.93
N LEU A 56 -5.78 -1.24 5.68
CA LEU A 56 -5.30 -2.13 4.62
C LEU A 56 -3.78 -2.02 4.45
N THR A 57 -3.25 -0.80 4.36
CA THR A 57 -1.81 -0.52 4.20
C THR A 57 -1.01 -1.08 5.38
N SER A 58 -1.44 -0.84 6.61
CA SER A 58 -0.79 -1.41 7.80
C SER A 58 -0.82 -2.93 7.80
N GLN A 59 -1.97 -3.55 7.50
CA GLN A 59 -2.12 -5.00 7.49
C GLN A 59 -1.20 -5.68 6.48
N ILE A 60 -0.97 -5.07 5.31
CA ILE A 60 -0.03 -5.58 4.31
C ILE A 60 1.39 -5.55 4.86
N ALA A 61 1.82 -4.41 5.44
CA ALA A 61 3.15 -4.28 6.03
C ALA A 61 3.38 -5.26 7.18
N ASP A 62 2.40 -5.39 8.09
CA ASP A 62 2.43 -6.34 9.22
C ASP A 62 2.54 -7.78 8.74
N THR A 63 1.72 -8.17 7.76
CA THR A 63 1.70 -9.54 7.22
C THR A 63 3.06 -9.91 6.64
N ILE A 64 3.67 -9.01 5.87
CA ILE A 64 5.00 -9.22 5.27
C ILE A 64 6.07 -9.30 6.35
N ASN A 65 6.06 -8.35 7.28
CA ASN A 65 7.05 -8.27 8.35
C ASN A 65 7.03 -9.53 9.22
N THR A 66 5.86 -9.93 9.74
CA THR A 66 5.72 -11.10 10.60
C THR A 66 5.99 -12.41 9.87
N SER A 67 5.56 -12.56 8.61
CA SER A 67 5.74 -13.81 7.86
C SER A 67 7.19 -14.04 7.45
N LEU A 68 7.90 -12.97 7.07
CA LEU A 68 9.26 -13.07 6.55
C LEU A 68 10.34 -12.79 7.61
N GLY A 69 9.99 -12.16 8.74
CA GLY A 69 10.98 -11.61 9.66
C GLY A 69 11.92 -10.64 8.93
N ALA A 70 11.34 -9.79 8.08
CA ALA A 70 12.13 -8.88 7.25
C ALA A 70 12.84 -7.82 8.11
N LEU A 71 14.03 -7.40 7.70
CA LEU A 71 14.78 -6.35 8.39
C LEU A 71 14.03 -5.01 8.33
N ALA A 72 13.44 -4.72 7.17
CA ALA A 72 12.62 -3.55 6.93
C ALA A 72 11.51 -3.86 5.94
N VAL A 73 10.36 -3.20 6.09
CA VAL A 73 9.23 -3.25 5.17
C VAL A 73 8.69 -1.84 4.97
N PHE A 74 8.40 -1.48 3.73
CA PHE A 74 7.75 -0.23 3.36
C PHE A 74 6.61 -0.54 2.40
N VAL A 75 5.40 -0.09 2.71
CA VAL A 75 4.23 -0.26 1.85
C VAL A 75 3.61 1.11 1.64
N VAL A 76 3.31 1.45 0.40
CA VAL A 76 2.53 2.63 0.05
C VAL A 76 1.40 2.23 -0.89
N ILE A 77 0.24 2.85 -0.68
CA ILE A 77 -0.98 2.62 -1.43
C ILE A 77 -1.55 3.98 -1.82
N SER A 78 -1.88 4.14 -3.10
CA SER A 78 -2.66 5.26 -3.62
C SER A 78 -3.95 4.75 -4.26
N ALA A 79 -5.10 5.31 -3.87
CA ALA A 79 -6.40 4.89 -4.40
C ALA A 79 -7.40 6.05 -4.49
N GLU A 80 -8.28 5.96 -5.48
CA GLU A 80 -9.46 6.82 -5.60
C GLU A 80 -10.66 6.15 -4.93
N HIS A 81 -11.44 6.93 -4.18
CA HIS A 81 -12.55 6.44 -3.36
C HIS A 81 -13.89 6.82 -3.98
N MET A 82 -14.67 5.82 -4.40
CA MET A 82 -15.98 6.07 -5.02
C MET A 82 -17.00 6.68 -4.06
N CYS A 83 -16.78 6.59 -2.74
CA CYS A 83 -17.57 7.32 -1.76
C CYS A 83 -17.35 8.84 -1.78
N MET A 84 -16.24 9.31 -2.35
CA MET A 84 -15.93 10.72 -2.58
C MET A 84 -16.20 11.14 -4.03
N THR A 85 -16.07 10.21 -4.99
CA THR A 85 -16.25 10.48 -6.42
C THR A 85 -17.71 10.45 -6.84
N LEU A 86 -18.48 9.43 -6.44
CA LEU A 86 -19.84 9.19 -6.95
C LEU A 86 -20.95 9.85 -6.12
N ARG A 87 -20.60 10.40 -4.96
CA ARG A 87 -21.55 11.04 -4.04
C ARG A 87 -20.88 12.03 -3.11
N GLY A 88 -21.70 12.80 -2.40
CA GLY A 88 -21.22 13.69 -1.34
C GLY A 88 -20.45 14.86 -1.92
N VAL A 89 -19.13 14.86 -1.74
CA VAL A 89 -18.25 15.97 -2.14
C VAL A 89 -17.87 15.97 -3.62
N GLU A 90 -18.10 14.85 -4.32
CA GLU A 90 -17.96 14.68 -5.79
C GLU A 90 -16.59 15.12 -6.32
N LYS A 91 -15.51 14.64 -5.69
CA LYS A 91 -14.12 14.97 -6.04
C LYS A 91 -13.48 13.89 -6.89
N SER A 92 -13.90 13.81 -8.15
CA SER A 92 -13.28 12.93 -9.16
C SER A 92 -11.79 13.23 -9.32
N GLY A 93 -10.98 12.17 -9.36
CA GLY A 93 -9.53 12.28 -9.51
C GLY A 93 -8.78 12.61 -8.22
N ALA A 94 -9.46 12.86 -7.09
CA ALA A 94 -8.81 12.95 -5.79
C ALA A 94 -8.37 11.54 -5.33
N SER A 95 -7.08 11.38 -5.06
CA SER A 95 -6.51 10.12 -4.57
C SER A 95 -6.02 10.27 -3.13
N LEU A 96 -6.33 9.28 -2.30
CA LEU A 96 -5.74 9.16 -0.96
C LEU A 96 -4.47 8.30 -1.06
N THR A 97 -3.36 8.81 -0.55
CA THR A 97 -2.11 8.05 -0.39
C THR A 97 -1.87 7.73 1.08
N THR A 98 -1.55 6.48 1.38
CA THR A 98 -1.25 6.01 2.74
C THR A 98 -0.01 5.14 2.69
N PHE A 99 0.84 5.21 3.72
CA PHE A 99 2.03 4.38 3.82
C PHE A 99 2.13 3.71 5.21
N SER A 100 2.92 2.64 5.28
CA SER A 100 3.23 1.97 6.54
C SER A 100 4.63 1.38 6.51
N GLU A 101 5.35 1.55 7.61
CA GLU A 101 6.77 1.20 7.73
C GLU A 101 6.95 0.20 8.88
N ARG A 102 7.83 -0.80 8.73
CA ARG A 102 8.24 -1.73 9.80
C ARG A 102 9.73 -1.99 9.76
N GLY A 103 10.31 -2.26 10.93
CA GLY A 103 11.70 -2.70 11.06
C GLY A 103 12.68 -1.54 11.18
N ASP A 104 13.90 -1.77 10.71
CA ASP A 104 15.03 -0.85 10.79
C ASP A 104 14.82 0.43 9.97
N SER A 105 15.09 1.60 10.57
CA SER A 105 14.84 2.91 9.97
C SER A 105 15.67 3.16 8.72
N ASP A 106 16.96 2.81 8.73
CA ASP A 106 17.84 3.00 7.57
C ASP A 106 17.40 2.11 6.39
N GLY A 107 16.95 0.90 6.70
CA GLY A 107 16.35 0.00 5.73
C GLY A 107 15.07 0.56 5.11
N VAL A 108 14.18 1.08 5.94
CA VAL A 108 12.93 1.72 5.49
C VAL A 108 13.23 2.94 4.61
N ASP A 109 14.16 3.81 5.01
CA ASP A 109 14.55 4.99 4.24
C ASP A 109 15.00 4.62 2.82
N LYS A 110 15.83 3.58 2.69
CA LYS A 110 16.27 3.08 1.38
C LYS A 110 15.12 2.57 0.53
N LEU A 111 14.18 1.82 1.13
CA LEU A 111 13.00 1.30 0.40
C LEU A 111 12.10 2.44 -0.07
N ARG A 112 11.83 3.42 0.81
CA ARG A 112 11.01 4.59 0.52
C ARG A 112 11.60 5.39 -0.65
N MET A 113 12.89 5.72 -0.56
CA MET A 113 13.59 6.47 -1.62
C MET A 113 13.56 5.72 -2.96
N ALA A 114 13.72 4.39 -2.93
CA ALA A 114 13.70 3.59 -4.14
C ALA A 114 12.31 3.58 -4.80
N ILE A 115 11.22 3.38 -4.04
CA ILE A 115 9.85 3.42 -4.60
C ILE A 115 9.57 4.80 -5.20
N TYR A 116 9.91 5.86 -4.49
CA TYR A 116 9.61 7.22 -4.92
C TYR A 116 10.45 7.72 -6.09
N SER A 117 11.69 7.22 -6.24
CA SER A 117 12.48 7.49 -7.43
C SER A 117 11.86 6.90 -8.71
N GLU A 118 11.09 5.81 -8.57
CA GLU A 118 10.43 5.12 -9.68
C GLU A 118 9.00 5.63 -9.93
N TYR A 119 8.31 6.13 -8.88
CA TYR A 119 6.93 6.61 -8.92
C TYR A 119 6.77 7.99 -8.25
N PRO A 120 7.25 9.08 -8.88
CA PRO A 120 7.28 10.41 -8.27
C PRO A 120 5.89 10.99 -7.98
N ASN A 121 4.84 10.59 -8.70
CA ASN A 121 3.47 11.07 -8.44
C ASN A 121 2.91 10.59 -7.10
N GLU A 122 3.52 9.59 -6.43
CA GLU A 122 3.15 9.19 -5.07
C GLU A 122 3.82 10.06 -3.99
N LEU A 123 4.89 10.81 -4.32
CA LEU A 123 5.54 11.78 -3.43
C LEU A 123 4.74 13.08 -3.28
N GLU A 124 4.13 13.56 -4.36
CA GLU A 124 3.42 14.84 -4.38
C GLU A 124 2.27 14.89 -3.36
N ASN A 125 1.65 13.74 -3.08
CA ASN A 125 0.52 13.60 -2.15
C ASN A 125 0.91 13.43 -0.67
N MET A 126 2.20 13.52 -0.31
CA MET A 126 2.69 13.38 1.08
C MET A 126 3.33 14.65 1.66
N ASN A 127 3.65 15.64 0.82
CA ASN A 127 4.27 16.90 1.23
C ASN A 127 3.25 18.05 1.38
N GLU A 128 1.95 17.75 1.30
CA GLU A 128 0.83 18.61 1.70
C GLU A 128 0.25 18.14 3.04
#